data_AF-A0A6A6KWJ5-F1
#
_entry.id   AF-A0A6A6KWJ5-F1
#
_cell.length_a   1.000
_cell.length_b   1.000
_cell.length_c   1.000
_cell.angle_alpha   90.00
_cell.angle_beta   90.00
_cell.angle_gamma   90.00
#
_symmetry.space_group_name_H-M   'P 1'
#
loop_
_entity.id
_entity.type
_entity.pdbx_description
1 polymer ?
#
loop_
_entity_poly.entity_id
_entity_poly.type
_entity_poly.pdbx_seq_one_letter_code
_entity_poly.pdbx_strand_id
1 'polypeptide(L)'
;MTGVSDGESVSLDLLKKKMAEFAQERDWDRFHSPRNLLLALVGEVGELSEIFQWKGEVPKGLPDWKEEEKVHLGEELSDVLLYLVRLSDICGIDLGKAALRKVELNAIKYPVSMCKGSSKKYNSNSNNSTHI
;
A
#
# COMPACT_ATOMS: atom_id res chain seq x y z
N MET A 1 -14.05 -18.38 -12.74
CA MET A 1 -14.72 -18.64 -11.44
C MET A 1 -13.69 -18.43 -10.33
N THR A 2 -13.51 -17.20 -9.85
CA THR A 2 -12.76 -16.94 -8.62
C THR A 2 -13.78 -16.68 -7.52
N GLY A 3 -14.33 -17.77 -7.01
CA GLY A 3 -15.27 -17.75 -5.90
C GLY A 3 -14.51 -17.44 -4.61
N VAL A 4 -14.40 -16.16 -4.28
CA VAL A 4 -14.29 -15.78 -2.87
C VAL A 4 -15.71 -15.90 -2.33
N SER A 5 -15.96 -16.88 -1.48
CA SER A 5 -17.27 -17.03 -0.82
C SER A 5 -17.50 -15.83 0.10
N ASP A 6 -18.69 -15.25 0.04
CA ASP A 6 -19.14 -14.20 0.96
C ASP A 6 -18.93 -14.66 2.42
N GLY A 7 -17.85 -14.18 3.05
CA GLY A 7 -17.50 -14.50 4.43
C GLY A 7 -16.02 -14.75 4.71
N GLU A 8 -15.18 -14.99 3.71
CA GLU A 8 -13.74 -15.17 3.91
C GLU A 8 -13.01 -13.82 3.75
N SER A 9 -12.31 -13.37 4.80
CA SER A 9 -11.54 -12.13 4.73
C SER A 9 -10.30 -12.32 3.85
N VAL A 10 -10.08 -11.41 2.91
CA VAL A 10 -8.90 -11.44 2.05
C VAL A 10 -7.67 -11.05 2.88
N SER A 11 -6.70 -11.96 3.00
CA SER A 11 -5.44 -11.73 3.71
C SER A 11 -4.27 -11.48 2.76
N LEU A 12 -3.21 -10.82 3.24
CA LEU A 12 -1.98 -10.65 2.47
C LEU A 12 -1.36 -11.99 2.06
N ASP A 13 -1.45 -13.01 2.93
CA ASP A 13 -0.97 -14.36 2.63
C ASP A 13 -1.77 -15.02 1.50
N LEU A 14 -3.10 -14.81 1.47
CA LEU A 14 -3.95 -15.29 0.39
C LEU A 14 -3.57 -14.64 -0.94
N LEU A 15 -3.42 -13.32 -0.96
CA LEU A 15 -3.00 -12.57 -2.16
C LEU A 15 -1.62 -13.03 -2.63
N LYS A 16 -0.67 -13.16 -1.70
CA LYS A 16 0.69 -13.66 -1.97
C LYS A 16 0.66 -15.01 -2.67
N LYS A 17 -0.12 -15.95 -2.12
CA LYS A 17 -0.28 -17.29 -2.69
C LYS A 17 -0.89 -17.22 -4.09
N LYS A 18 -1.96 -16.44 -4.27
CA LYS A 18 -2.63 -16.28 -5.58
C LYS A 18 -1.69 -15.70 -6.64
N MET A 19 -0.87 -14.72 -6.28
CA MET A 19 0.10 -14.14 -7.20
C MET A 19 1.24 -15.09 -7.55
N ALA A 20 1.73 -15.86 -6.58
CA ALA A 20 2.75 -16.88 -6.81
C ALA A 20 2.23 -17.97 -7.76
N GLU A 21 1.01 -18.48 -7.53
CA GLU A 21 0.33 -19.43 -8.41
C GLU A 21 0.18 -18.87 -9.83
N PHE A 22 -0.36 -17.65 -9.94
CA PHE A 22 -0.57 -16.99 -11.23
C PHE A 22 0.72 -16.81 -12.04
N ALA A 23 1.82 -16.42 -11.36
CA ALA A 23 3.12 -16.23 -11.99
C ALA A 23 3.75 -17.56 -12.42
N GLN A 24 3.64 -18.60 -11.58
CA GLN A 24 4.18 -19.92 -11.87
C GLN A 24 3.48 -20.56 -13.07
N GLU A 25 2.15 -20.47 -13.15
CA GLU A 25 1.35 -20.98 -14.28
C GLU A 25 1.78 -20.40 -15.64
N ARG A 26 2.41 -19.22 -15.64
CA ARG A 26 2.81 -18.48 -16.84
C ARG A 26 4.32 -18.49 -17.06
N ASP A 27 5.10 -19.20 -16.23
CA ASP A 27 6.57 -19.15 -16.22
C ASP A 27 7.11 -17.71 -16.10
N TRP A 28 6.42 -16.86 -15.35
CA TRP A 28 6.78 -15.44 -15.20
C TRP A 28 7.78 -15.16 -14.09
N ASP A 29 8.07 -16.14 -13.24
CA ASP A 29 9.03 -15.99 -12.14
C ASP A 29 10.41 -15.55 -12.61
N ARG A 30 10.82 -15.93 -13.83
CA ARG A 30 12.06 -15.47 -14.47
C ARG A 30 12.13 -13.95 -14.71
N PHE A 31 10.99 -13.27 -14.78
CA PHE A 31 10.91 -11.82 -14.99
C PHE A 31 10.71 -11.06 -13.67
N HIS A 32 10.32 -11.74 -12.60
CA HIS A 32 10.03 -11.19 -11.27
C HIS A 32 11.29 -10.99 -10.41
N SER A 33 12.29 -10.30 -10.95
CA SER A 33 13.38 -9.78 -10.10
C SER A 33 12.86 -8.64 -9.19
N PRO A 34 13.44 -8.42 -7.99
CA PRO A 34 13.02 -7.32 -7.11
C PRO A 34 12.99 -5.95 -7.81
N ARG A 35 13.99 -5.67 -8.66
CA ARG A 35 14.05 -4.41 -9.42
C ARG A 35 12.89 -4.29 -10.41
N ASN A 36 12.57 -5.35 -11.14
CA ASN A 36 11.51 -5.30 -12.14
C ASN A 36 10.14 -5.13 -11.48
N LEU A 37 9.89 -5.83 -10.38
CA LEU A 37 8.65 -5.69 -9.60
C LEU A 37 8.52 -4.29 -9.00
N LEU A 38 9.62 -3.70 -8.52
CA LEU A 38 9.62 -2.31 -8.06
C LEU A 38 9.28 -1.33 -9.19
N LEU A 39 9.83 -1.54 -10.39
CA LEU A 39 9.54 -0.67 -11.54
C LEU A 39 8.10 -0.82 -12.02
N ALA A 40 7.54 -2.04 -12.01
CA ALA A 40 6.13 -2.27 -12.29
C ALA A 40 5.24 -1.56 -11.26
N LEU A 41 5.53 -1.71 -9.95
CA LEU A 41 4.85 -0.99 -8.88
C LEU A 41 4.84 0.52 -9.10
N VAL A 42 5.97 1.10 -9.54
CA VAL A 42 6.03 2.54 -9.86
C VAL A 42 5.13 2.89 -11.04
N GLY A 43 5.02 2.02 -12.04
CA GLY A 43 4.07 2.15 -13.14
C GLY A 43 2.63 2.25 -12.65
N GLU A 44 2.19 1.29 -11.84
CA GLU A 44 0.82 1.27 -11.30
C GLU A 44 0.52 2.47 -10.39
N VAL A 45 1.52 2.97 -9.65
CA VAL A 45 1.37 4.22 -8.89
C VAL A 45 1.19 5.42 -9.84
N GLY A 46 1.82 5.38 -11.01
CA GLY A 46 1.61 6.33 -12.10
C GLY A 46 0.17 6.29 -12.61
N GLU A 47 -0.32 5.10 -12.99
CA GLU A 47 -1.70 4.90 -13.48
C GLU A 47 -2.74 5.35 -12.43
N LEU A 48 -2.54 4.95 -11.17
CA LEU A 48 -3.34 5.46 -10.04
C LEU A 48 -3.30 7.01 -9.95
N SER A 49 -2.14 7.62 -10.19
CA SER A 49 -2.01 9.09 -10.16
C SER A 49 -2.73 9.76 -11.31
N GLU A 50 -2.78 9.14 -12.50
CA GLU A 50 -3.47 9.66 -13.68
C GLU A 50 -4.97 9.83 -13.45
N ILE A 51 -5.58 8.99 -12.61
CA ILE A 51 -6.99 9.11 -12.21
C ILE A 51 -7.26 10.46 -11.52
N PHE A 52 -6.28 10.96 -10.73
CA PHE A 52 -6.43 12.19 -9.95
C PHE A 52 -5.81 13.43 -10.61
N GLN A 53 -4.96 13.28 -11.63
CA GLN A 53 -4.08 14.34 -12.13
C GLN A 53 -4.79 15.65 -12.53
N TRP A 54 -6.04 15.56 -13.01
CA TRP A 54 -6.86 16.71 -13.43
C TRP A 54 -8.05 16.97 -12.50
N LYS A 55 -8.17 16.23 -11.40
CA LYS A 55 -9.19 16.47 -10.38
C LYS A 55 -8.68 17.60 -9.47
N GLY A 56 -9.57 18.53 -9.10
CA GLY A 56 -9.30 19.51 -8.06
C GLY A 56 -9.26 18.86 -6.68
N GLU A 57 -9.75 19.54 -5.64
CA GLU A 57 -9.96 18.87 -4.36
C GLU A 57 -11.00 17.76 -4.49
N VAL A 58 -10.62 16.53 -4.13
CA VAL A 58 -11.51 15.37 -4.18
C VAL A 58 -12.08 15.10 -2.78
N PRO A 59 -13.41 15.22 -2.58
CA PRO A 59 -14.02 14.99 -1.27
C PRO A 59 -13.98 13.52 -0.89
N LYS A 60 -13.91 13.26 0.42
CA LYS A 60 -13.96 11.90 0.98
C LYS A 60 -15.25 11.19 0.53
N GLY A 61 -15.11 9.93 0.13
CA GLY A 61 -16.24 9.10 -0.29
C GLY A 61 -16.64 9.28 -1.76
N LEU A 62 -15.96 10.16 -2.50
CA LEU A 62 -16.12 10.31 -3.95
C LEU A 62 -17.58 10.50 -4.40
N PRO A 63 -18.37 11.39 -3.77
CA PRO A 63 -19.80 11.58 -4.06
C PRO A 63 -20.09 11.93 -5.52
N ASP A 64 -19.18 12.67 -6.17
CA ASP A 64 -19.35 13.16 -7.54
C ASP A 64 -18.74 12.23 -8.60
N TRP A 65 -18.26 11.05 -8.20
CA TRP A 65 -17.65 10.07 -9.10
C TRP A 65 -18.69 9.05 -9.54
N LYS A 66 -18.66 8.72 -10.83
CA LYS A 66 -19.44 7.62 -11.40
C LYS A 66 -18.93 6.29 -10.85
N GLU A 67 -19.80 5.28 -10.86
CA GLU A 67 -19.43 3.94 -10.42
C GLU A 67 -18.29 3.36 -11.27
N GLU A 68 -18.26 3.62 -12.58
CA GLU A 68 -17.14 3.21 -13.44
C GLU A 68 -15.80 3.82 -13.00
N GLU A 69 -15.78 5.09 -12.56
CA GLU A 69 -14.56 5.75 -12.06
C GLU A 69 -14.09 5.13 -10.74
N LYS A 70 -15.03 4.73 -9.87
CA LYS A 70 -14.70 4.06 -8.60
C LYS A 70 -14.21 2.64 -8.82
N VAL A 71 -14.76 1.92 -9.79
CA VAL A 71 -14.28 0.59 -10.20
C VAL A 71 -12.85 0.71 -10.70
N HIS A 72 -12.58 1.63 -11.63
CA HIS A 72 -11.24 1.85 -12.17
C HIS A 72 -10.24 2.26 -11.08
N LEU A 73 -10.63 3.16 -10.16
CA LEU A 73 -9.82 3.47 -8.98
C LEU A 73 -9.51 2.23 -8.14
N GLY A 74 -10.49 1.33 -7.98
CA GLY A 74 -10.32 0.07 -7.28
C GLY A 74 -9.34 -0.89 -7.96
N GLU A 75 -9.32 -0.91 -9.30
CA GLU A 75 -8.38 -1.69 -10.11
C GLU A 75 -6.94 -1.18 -9.88
N GLU A 76 -6.68 0.11 -10.07
CA GLU A 76 -5.34 0.68 -9.89
C GLU A 76 -4.81 0.57 -8.45
N LEU A 77 -5.69 0.75 -7.45
CA LEU A 77 -5.35 0.50 -6.05
C LEU A 77 -4.98 -0.97 -5.81
N SER A 78 -5.66 -1.89 -6.50
CA SER A 78 -5.39 -3.32 -6.41
C SER A 78 -4.07 -3.67 -7.07
N ASP A 79 -3.75 -3.10 -8.23
CA ASP A 79 -2.48 -3.37 -8.92
C ASP A 79 -1.27 -2.91 -8.10
N VAL A 80 -1.35 -1.71 -7.50
CA VAL A 80 -0.35 -1.23 -6.53
C VAL A 80 -0.19 -2.21 -5.35
N LEU A 81 -1.30 -2.67 -4.77
CA LEU A 81 -1.27 -3.63 -3.66
C LEU A 81 -0.63 -4.96 -4.08
N LEU A 82 -1.03 -5.50 -5.23
CA LEU A 82 -0.59 -6.79 -5.73
C LEU A 82 0.92 -6.75 -6.02
N TYR A 83 1.43 -5.76 -6.75
CA TYR A 83 2.88 -5.67 -6.96
C TYR A 83 3.67 -5.49 -5.67
N LEU A 84 3.15 -4.74 -4.69
CA LEU A 84 3.80 -4.61 -3.38
C LEU A 84 3.85 -5.94 -2.63
N VAL A 85 2.76 -6.71 -2.64
CA VAL A 85 2.70 -8.06 -2.06
C VAL A 85 3.70 -8.98 -2.77
N ARG A 86 3.70 -9.02 -4.10
CA ARG A 86 4.64 -9.88 -4.85
C ARG A 86 6.09 -9.48 -4.64
N LEU A 87 6.39 -8.19 -4.62
CA LEU A 87 7.73 -7.69 -4.29
C LEU A 87 8.17 -8.15 -2.90
N SER A 88 7.29 -8.05 -1.90
CA SER A 88 7.60 -8.52 -0.55
C SER A 88 7.90 -10.01 -0.49
N ASP A 89 7.14 -10.83 -1.23
CA ASP A 89 7.34 -12.28 -1.31
C ASP A 89 8.69 -12.64 -1.92
N ILE A 90 9.03 -12.04 -3.06
CA ILE A 90 10.34 -12.25 -3.72
C ILE A 90 11.49 -11.77 -2.84
N CYS A 91 11.28 -10.73 -2.01
CA CYS A 91 12.28 -10.25 -1.07
C CYS A 91 12.34 -11.05 0.25
N GLY A 92 11.45 -12.03 0.46
CA GLY A 92 11.37 -12.79 1.71
C GLY A 92 10.90 -11.97 2.92
N ILE A 93 10.11 -10.92 2.69
CA ILE A 93 9.61 -10.01 3.73
C ILE A 93 8.16 -10.37 4.07
N ASP A 94 7.90 -10.62 5.35
CA ASP A 94 6.54 -10.69 5.88
C ASP A 94 5.95 -9.27 5.96
N LEU A 95 5.24 -8.88 4.90
CA LEU A 95 4.68 -7.53 4.75
C LEU A 95 3.67 -7.19 5.86
N GLY A 96 2.87 -8.18 6.29
CA GLY A 96 1.89 -7.99 7.38
C GLY A 96 2.57 -7.65 8.70
N LYS A 97 3.57 -8.44 9.11
CA LYS A 97 4.36 -8.15 10.33
C LYS A 97 5.12 -6.83 10.21
N ALA A 98 5.71 -6.54 9.05
CA ALA A 98 6.43 -5.29 8.82
C ALA A 98 5.51 -4.07 8.95
N ALA A 99 4.30 -4.14 8.39
CA ALA A 99 3.29 -3.09 8.47
C ALA A 99 2.81 -2.86 9.92
N LEU A 100 2.50 -3.93 10.67
CA LEU A 100 2.08 -3.83 12.07
C LEU A 100 3.16 -3.18 12.94
N ARG A 101 4.41 -3.65 12.82
CA ARG A 101 5.55 -3.02 13.50
C ARG A 101 5.68 -1.54 13.14
N LYS A 102 5.45 -1.18 11.87
CA LYS A 102 5.55 0.21 11.42
C LYS A 102 4.46 1.09 12.04
N VAL A 103 3.25 0.58 12.23
CA VAL A 103 2.16 1.27 12.92
C VAL A 103 2.54 1.55 14.38
N GLU A 104 3.08 0.56 15.10
CA GLU A 104 3.55 0.73 16.48
C GLU A 104 4.64 1.82 16.59
N LEU A 105 5.61 1.78 15.69
CA LEU A 105 6.67 2.80 15.63
C LEU A 105 6.11 4.20 15.30
N ASN A 106 5.09 4.28 14.44
CA ASN A 106 4.44 5.56 14.14
C ASN A 106 3.65 6.09 15.35
N ALA A 107 3.01 5.23 16.14
CA ALA A 107 2.31 5.63 17.36
C ALA A 107 3.27 6.22 18.42
N ILE A 108 4.48 5.65 18.53
CA ILE A 108 5.55 6.20 19.39
C ILE A 108 6.02 7.56 18.85
N LYS A 109 6.18 7.68 17.52
CA LYS A 109 6.63 8.92 16.87
C LYS A 109 5.59 10.05 16.94
N TYR A 110 4.29 9.70 16.99
CA TYR A 110 3.17 10.63 16.97
C TYR A 110 2.17 10.32 18.10
N PRO A 111 2.53 10.59 19.37
CA PRO A 111 1.69 10.26 20.51
C PRO A 111 0.39 11.10 20.52
N VAL A 112 -0.70 10.49 20.98
CA VAL A 112 -2.05 11.10 20.97
C VAL A 112 -2.09 12.46 21.67
N SER A 113 -1.38 12.59 22.80
CA SER A 113 -1.30 13.84 23.57
C SER A 113 -0.72 15.02 22.77
N MET A 114 0.06 14.74 21.72
CA MET A 114 0.74 15.74 20.90
C MET A 114 0.09 15.93 19.52
N CYS A 115 -0.72 14.98 19.06
CA CYS A 115 -1.23 14.92 17.68
C CYS A 115 -2.77 14.92 17.57
N LYS A 116 -3.51 14.95 18.69
CA LYS A 116 -4.98 15.04 18.65
C LYS A 116 -5.41 16.39 18.07
N GLY A 117 -5.94 16.40 16.84
CA GLY A 117 -6.44 17.59 16.15
C GLY A 117 -5.39 18.44 15.42
N SER A 118 -4.15 17.97 15.28
CA SER A 118 -3.08 18.70 14.58
C SER A 118 -2.19 17.76 13.78
N SER A 119 -2.02 18.04 12.49
CA SER A 119 -1.10 17.32 11.58
C SER A 119 0.34 17.81 11.64
N LYS A 120 0.67 18.71 12.58
CA LYS A 120 2.03 19.24 12.71
C LYS A 120 3.01 18.10 12.98
N LYS A 121 3.98 17.95 12.08
CA LYS A 121 5.06 16.98 12.17
C LYS A 121 5.85 17.25 13.45
N TYR A 122 5.88 16.29 14.38
CA TYR A 122 6.78 16.37 15.53
C TYR A 122 8.24 16.33 15.05
N ASN A 123 8.99 17.40 15.30
CA ASN A 123 10.43 17.44 15.16
C ASN A 123 11.05 17.05 16.50
N SER A 124 11.72 15.91 16.57
CA SER A 124 12.39 15.40 17.78
C SER A 124 13.70 16.12 18.12
N ASN A 125 13.97 17.32 17.59
CA ASN A 125 15.20 18.08 17.86
C ASN A 125 14.99 19.21 18.87
N SER A 126 14.45 18.87 20.04
CA SER A 126 14.52 19.75 21.21
C SER A 126 15.09 19.01 22.41
N ASN A 127 16.36 19.35 22.69
CA ASN A 127 17.11 19.27 23.95
C ASN A 127 18.09 18.11 24.14
N ASN A 128 19.38 18.42 23.94
CA ASN A 128 20.37 18.30 25.01
C ASN A 128 21.59 19.21 24.73
N SER A 129 21.51 20.45 25.19
CA SER A 129 22.70 21.21 25.62
C SER A 129 22.38 21.78 26.99
N THR A 130 22.56 20.96 28.02
CA THR A 130 22.63 21.42 29.40
C THR A 130 24.06 21.89 29.66
N HIS A 131 24.17 23.15 30.08
CA HIS A 131 25.34 23.80 30.63
C HIS A 131 26.29 22.88 31.43
N ILE A 132 27.58 22.92 31.07
CA ILE A 132 28.71 23.07 31.99
C ILE A 132 29.69 24.04 31.34
#